data_AF-A0A6A4NYA9-F1
#
_entry.id   AF-A0A6A4NYA9-F1
#
_cell.length_a   1.000
_cell.length_b   1.000
_cell.length_c   1.000
_cell.angle_alpha   90.00
_cell.angle_beta   90.00
_cell.angle_gamma   90.00
#
_symmetry.space_group_name_H-M   'P 1'
#
loop_
_entity.id
_entity.type
_entity.pdbx_description
1 polymer ?
#
loop_
_entity_poly.entity_id
_entity_poly.type
_entity_poly.pdbx_seq_one_letter_code
_entity_poly.pdbx_strand_id
1 'polypeptide(L)'
;MISFDADIYSNVLKYLVWHGTKVPEIVLDKRTSAYNKGRVFIHGASEITANAYKKQFQTDLAGFLRARSVEMKRGGSMFLVCLGRTSMDPTDQCGAGLLFGTHFQDAWDDLVQEVIIIITQHFYSFFLFELWWAHYKE
;
A
#
# COMPACT_ATOMS: atom_id res chain seq x y z
N MET A 1 -0.93 40.21 -10.79
CA MET A 1 0.00 39.70 -9.76
C MET A 1 -0.81 38.83 -8.81
N ILE A 2 -0.96 37.54 -9.16
CA ILE A 2 -1.62 36.57 -8.28
C ILE A 2 -0.54 36.14 -7.29
N SER A 3 -0.75 36.47 -6.01
CA SER A 3 0.07 35.92 -4.93
C SER A 3 -0.22 34.43 -4.89
N PHE A 4 0.72 33.64 -5.41
CA PHE A 4 0.74 32.21 -5.22
C PHE A 4 1.31 31.95 -3.83
N ASP A 5 0.43 31.63 -2.91
CA ASP A 5 0.82 31.18 -1.58
C ASP A 5 1.62 29.88 -1.73
N ALA A 6 2.94 29.94 -1.49
CA ALA A 6 3.84 28.80 -1.65
C ALA A 6 3.44 27.62 -0.75
N ASP A 7 2.72 27.91 0.33
CA ASP A 7 2.16 26.92 1.23
C ASP A 7 1.06 26.08 0.58
N ILE A 8 0.31 26.60 -0.40
CA ILE A 8 -0.73 25.82 -1.09
C ILE A 8 -0.11 24.75 -2.00
N TYR A 9 0.98 25.06 -2.72
CA TYR A 9 1.62 24.09 -3.62
C TYR A 9 2.32 22.95 -2.86
N SER A 10 3.01 23.30 -1.77
CA SER A 10 3.59 22.34 -0.83
C SER A 10 2.51 21.41 -0.27
N ASN A 11 1.35 21.96 0.08
CA ASN A 11 0.23 21.20 0.62
C ASN A 11 -0.45 20.32 -0.44
N VAL A 12 -0.73 20.83 -1.64
CA VAL A 12 -1.45 20.09 -2.70
C VAL A 12 -0.69 18.84 -3.14
N LEU A 13 0.64 18.91 -3.30
CA LEU A 13 1.46 17.73 -3.61
C LEU A 13 1.59 16.77 -2.41
N LYS A 14 1.59 17.28 -1.18
CA LYS A 14 1.71 16.49 0.05
C LYS A 14 0.43 15.75 0.44
N TYR A 15 -0.75 16.19 -0.01
CA TYR A 15 -2.03 15.57 0.35
C TYR A 15 -2.47 14.40 -0.54
N LEU A 16 -1.96 14.26 -1.77
CA LEU A 16 -2.57 13.36 -2.77
C LEU A 16 -1.97 11.95 -2.86
N VAL A 17 -0.82 11.69 -2.20
CA VAL A 17 -0.13 10.38 -2.30
C VAL A 17 -0.23 9.52 -1.02
N TRP A 18 -0.58 10.06 0.16
CA TRP A 18 -0.49 9.24 1.38
C TRP A 18 -1.43 9.60 2.55
N HIS A 19 -1.85 10.85 2.75
CA HIS A 19 -2.33 11.24 4.09
C HIS A 19 -3.80 10.93 4.44
N GLY A 20 -4.57 10.32 3.53
CA GLY A 20 -6.03 10.14 3.75
C GLY A 20 -6.64 8.84 3.26
N THR A 21 -5.99 8.09 2.37
CA THR A 21 -6.56 6.83 1.87
C THR A 21 -6.13 5.68 2.76
N LYS A 22 -7.05 5.15 3.57
CA LYS A 22 -6.76 3.98 4.39
C LYS A 22 -6.62 2.75 3.49
N VAL A 23 -5.81 1.77 3.92
CA VAL A 23 -5.90 0.43 3.33
C VAL A 23 -7.29 -0.14 3.69
N PRO A 24 -8.08 -0.63 2.73
CA PRO A 24 -9.39 -1.21 3.04
C PRO A 24 -9.24 -2.38 4.02
N GLU A 25 -9.94 -2.35 5.14
CA GLU A 25 -9.80 -3.40 6.19
C GLU A 25 -10.06 -4.81 5.63
N ILE A 26 -11.01 -4.93 4.70
CA ILE A 26 -11.35 -6.21 4.07
C ILE A 26 -10.16 -6.84 3.32
N VAL A 27 -9.21 -6.05 2.81
CA VAL A 27 -8.04 -6.60 2.09
C VAL A 27 -6.94 -7.11 3.03
N LEU A 28 -7.05 -6.81 4.33
CA LEU A 28 -6.14 -7.28 5.38
C LEU A 28 -6.64 -8.57 6.05
N ASP A 29 -7.95 -8.84 6.00
CA ASP A 29 -8.54 -10.03 6.60
C ASP A 29 -8.36 -11.26 5.71
N LYS A 30 -7.46 -12.16 6.16
CA LYS A 30 -7.13 -13.46 5.53
C LYS A 30 -8.33 -14.36 5.27
N ARG A 31 -9.46 -14.13 5.92
CA ARG A 31 -10.70 -14.92 5.78
C ARG A 31 -11.55 -14.47 4.59
N THR A 32 -11.28 -13.28 4.05
CA THR A 32 -12.08 -12.71 2.98
C THR A 32 -11.50 -13.04 1.61
N SER A 33 -12.36 -13.05 0.59
CA SER A 33 -11.93 -13.17 -0.81
C SER A 33 -11.21 -11.93 -1.33
N ALA A 34 -11.24 -10.82 -0.58
CA ALA A 34 -10.55 -9.58 -0.93
C ALA A 34 -9.10 -9.54 -0.39
N TYR A 35 -8.70 -10.50 0.44
CA TYR A 35 -7.37 -10.54 1.06
C TYR A 35 -6.25 -10.43 0.01
N ASN A 36 -5.39 -9.41 0.14
CA ASN A 36 -4.30 -9.18 -0.81
C ASN A 36 -3.10 -10.09 -0.51
N LYS A 37 -3.31 -11.40 -0.63
CA LYS A 37 -2.32 -12.41 -0.25
C LYS A 37 -1.02 -12.25 -1.01
N GLY A 38 0.08 -12.10 -0.26
CA GLY A 38 1.44 -12.11 -0.81
C GLY A 38 1.76 -10.90 -1.67
N ARG A 39 0.94 -9.84 -1.61
CA ARG A 39 1.15 -8.63 -2.41
C ARG A 39 1.19 -7.40 -1.53
N VAL A 40 2.18 -6.55 -1.76
CA VAL A 40 2.33 -5.25 -1.08
C VAL A 40 1.52 -4.15 -1.77
N PHE A 41 1.12 -4.39 -3.02
CA PHE A 41 0.36 -3.44 -3.85
C PHE A 41 -0.80 -4.12 -4.58
N ILE A 42 -1.72 -3.33 -5.13
CA ILE A 42 -2.96 -3.83 -5.76
C ILE A 42 -2.77 -4.29 -7.21
N HIS A 43 -1.58 -4.08 -7.77
CA HIS A 43 -1.29 -4.50 -9.13
C HIS A 43 -1.25 -6.03 -9.24
N GLY A 44 -1.99 -6.58 -10.20
CA GLY A 44 -2.16 -8.03 -10.36
C GLY A 44 -2.94 -8.70 -9.22
N ALA A 45 -3.60 -7.93 -8.35
CA ALA A 45 -4.48 -8.46 -7.32
C ALA A 45 -5.79 -9.01 -7.93
N SER A 46 -6.63 -9.62 -7.09
CA SER A 46 -7.96 -10.04 -7.55
C SER A 46 -8.85 -8.83 -7.87
N GLU A 47 -9.85 -9.02 -8.73
CA GLU A 47 -10.83 -7.97 -9.03
C GLU A 47 -11.58 -7.52 -7.76
N ILE A 48 -11.86 -8.45 -6.84
CA ILE A 48 -12.52 -8.16 -5.55
C ILE A 48 -11.63 -7.22 -4.71
N THR A 49 -10.33 -7.52 -4.62
CA THR A 49 -9.35 -6.68 -3.93
C THR A 49 -9.28 -5.30 -4.58
N ALA A 50 -9.13 -5.24 -5.90
CA ALA A 50 -9.04 -3.96 -6.61
C ALA A 50 -10.31 -3.10 -6.44
N ASN A 51 -11.49 -3.73 -6.47
CA ASN A 51 -12.76 -3.07 -6.20
C ASN A 51 -12.89 -2.56 -4.76
N ALA A 52 -12.33 -3.28 -3.78
CA ALA A 52 -12.27 -2.81 -2.39
C ALA A 52 -11.44 -1.51 -2.26
N TYR A 53 -10.26 -1.46 -2.90
CA TYR A 53 -9.45 -0.25 -2.95
C TYR A 53 -10.14 0.89 -3.70
N LYS A 54 -10.80 0.61 -4.83
CA LYS A 54 -11.61 1.60 -5.54
C LYS A 54 -12.69 2.21 -4.64
N LYS A 55 -13.45 1.38 -3.91
CA LYS A 55 -14.50 1.84 -3.00
C LYS A 55 -13.95 2.71 -1.87
N GLN A 56 -12.80 2.32 -1.31
CA GLN A 56 -12.13 3.07 -0.26
C GLN A 56 -11.66 4.44 -0.79
N PHE A 57 -10.99 4.47 -1.94
CA PHE A 57 -10.56 5.70 -2.59
C PHE A 57 -11.74 6.65 -2.89
N GLN A 58 -12.86 6.13 -3.43
CA GLN A 58 -14.06 6.93 -3.68
C GLN A 58 -14.64 7.52 -2.40
N THR A 59 -14.65 6.75 -1.32
CA THR A 59 -15.15 7.20 -0.01
C THR A 59 -14.28 8.31 0.56
N ASP A 60 -12.95 8.12 0.52
CA ASP A 60 -11.98 9.05 1.06
C ASP A 60 -11.92 10.34 0.25
N LEU A 61 -11.94 10.25 -1.10
CA LEU A 61 -12.01 11.41 -1.98
C LEU A 61 -13.31 12.20 -1.76
N ALA A 62 -14.45 11.52 -1.62
CA ALA A 62 -15.71 12.20 -1.33
C ALA A 62 -15.68 12.90 0.03
N GLY A 63 -15.06 12.29 1.05
CA GLY A 63 -14.83 12.92 2.36
C GLY A 63 -13.94 14.17 2.25
N PHE A 64 -12.82 14.05 1.54
CA PHE A 64 -11.91 15.17 1.27
C PHE A 64 -12.62 16.32 0.56
N LEU A 65 -13.36 16.05 -0.52
CA LEU A 65 -14.08 17.08 -1.28
C LEU A 65 -15.17 17.76 -0.43
N ARG A 66 -15.86 17.03 0.43
CA ARG A 66 -16.82 17.60 1.39
C ARG A 66 -16.16 18.51 2.43
N ALA A 67 -15.01 18.12 2.96
CA ALA A 67 -14.26 18.96 3.89
C ALA A 67 -13.74 20.23 3.22
N ARG A 68 -13.24 20.10 1.99
CA ARG A 68 -12.73 21.24 1.22
C ARG A 68 -13.82 22.19 0.74
N SER A 69 -15.04 21.70 0.48
CA SER A 69 -16.13 22.57 0.03
C SER A 69 -16.58 23.56 1.10
N VAL A 70 -16.53 23.19 2.39
CA VAL A 70 -16.92 24.09 3.50
C VAL A 70 -15.85 25.12 3.86
N GLU A 71 -14.59 24.83 3.58
CA GLU A 71 -13.46 25.74 3.80
C GLU A 71 -13.28 26.74 2.65
N MET A 72 -13.81 26.42 1.47
CA MET A 72 -13.61 27.21 0.26
C MET A 72 -14.50 28.46 0.26
N LYS A 73 -13.88 29.61 -0.05
CA LYS A 73 -14.62 30.86 -0.24
C LYS A 73 -15.55 30.75 -1.45
N ARG A 74 -16.67 31.50 -1.43
CA ARG A 74 -17.59 31.58 -2.56
C ARG A 74 -16.84 32.03 -3.83
N GLY A 75 -16.96 31.25 -4.90
CA GLY A 75 -16.24 31.51 -6.16
C GLY A 75 -14.77 31.07 -6.17
N GLY A 76 -14.30 30.40 -5.11
CA GLY A 76 -12.98 29.77 -5.08
C GLY A 76 -12.91 28.54 -5.99
N SER A 77 -11.70 28.24 -6.45
CA SER A 77 -11.39 27.07 -7.28
C SER A 77 -10.35 26.19 -6.60
N MET A 78 -10.43 24.89 -6.87
CA MET A 78 -9.46 23.90 -6.41
C MET A 78 -8.85 23.18 -7.61
N PHE A 79 -7.53 23.01 -7.58
CA PHE A 79 -6.79 22.23 -8.56
C PHE A 79 -6.26 20.94 -7.91
N LEU A 80 -6.48 19.80 -8.56
CA LEU A 80 -6.12 18.48 -8.05
C LEU A 80 -5.28 17.74 -9.09
N VAL A 81 -4.17 17.15 -8.65
CA VAL A 81 -3.32 16.29 -9.47
C VAL A 81 -3.20 14.92 -8.82
N CYS A 82 -3.79 13.91 -9.45
CA CYS A 82 -3.75 12.54 -8.97
C CYS A 82 -2.93 11.67 -9.91
N LEU A 83 -2.18 10.72 -9.35
CA LEU A 83 -1.70 9.60 -10.14
C LEU A 83 -2.91 8.76 -10.57
N GLY A 84 -3.06 8.59 -11.87
CA GLY A 84 -4.14 7.83 -12.47
C GLY A 84 -3.62 6.62 -13.23
N ARG A 85 -4.55 5.91 -13.87
CA ARG A 85 -4.30 4.80 -14.78
C ARG A 85 -5.18 4.97 -16.02
N THR A 86 -4.69 4.54 -17.17
CA THR A 86 -5.45 4.52 -18.42
C THR A 86 -6.12 3.18 -18.69
N SER A 87 -5.64 2.12 -18.02
CA SER A 87 -6.21 0.78 -18.14
C SER A 87 -7.65 0.72 -17.62
N MET A 88 -8.49 -0.07 -18.27
CA MET A 88 -9.85 -0.34 -17.79
C MET A 88 -9.85 -1.44 -16.72
N ASP A 89 -8.89 -2.36 -16.79
CA ASP A 89 -8.72 -3.44 -15.82
C ASP A 89 -8.25 -2.87 -14.47
N PRO A 90 -9.04 -2.98 -13.39
CA PRO A 90 -8.70 -2.43 -12.08
C PRO A 90 -7.47 -3.09 -11.45
N THR A 91 -7.00 -4.23 -11.95
CA THR A 91 -5.79 -4.91 -11.49
C THR A 91 -4.52 -4.37 -12.18
N ASP A 92 -4.66 -3.65 -13.29
CA ASP A 92 -3.57 -2.97 -13.96
C ASP A 92 -3.46 -1.51 -13.48
N GLN A 93 -2.37 -1.22 -12.76
CA GLN A 93 -2.07 0.09 -12.19
C GLN A 93 -1.06 0.89 -13.02
N CYS A 94 -0.78 0.45 -14.26
CA CYS A 94 0.12 1.09 -15.21
C CYS A 94 1.49 1.42 -14.56
N GLY A 95 1.97 2.65 -14.70
CA GLY A 95 3.29 3.06 -14.16
C GLY A 95 3.45 2.82 -12.66
N ALA A 96 2.39 3.00 -11.86
CA ALA A 96 2.42 2.67 -10.43
C ALA A 96 2.51 1.15 -10.20
N GLY A 97 1.91 0.36 -11.09
CA GLY A 97 2.04 -1.10 -11.08
C GLY A 97 3.47 -1.57 -11.31
N LEU A 98 4.20 -0.95 -12.24
CA LEU A 98 5.60 -1.26 -12.48
C LEU A 98 6.51 -0.85 -11.30
N LEU A 99 6.25 0.31 -10.70
CA LEU A 99 7.08 0.76 -9.58
C LEU A 99 6.84 -0.07 -8.31
N PHE A 100 5.57 -0.22 -7.91
CA PHE A 100 5.21 -0.80 -6.61
C PHE A 100 4.79 -2.27 -6.69
N GLY A 101 4.21 -2.69 -7.81
CA GLY A 101 3.68 -4.03 -7.99
C GLY A 101 4.66 -5.04 -8.58
N THR A 102 5.79 -4.57 -9.13
CA THR A 102 6.87 -5.45 -9.61
C THR A 102 8.15 -5.17 -8.85
N HIS A 103 8.87 -4.07 -9.11
CA HIS A 103 10.21 -3.87 -8.53
C HIS A 103 10.23 -3.85 -7.00
N PHE A 104 9.29 -3.12 -6.39
CA PHE A 104 9.18 -3.09 -4.94
C PHE A 104 8.68 -4.41 -4.34
N GLN A 105 7.80 -5.12 -5.06
CA GLN A 105 7.31 -6.44 -4.66
C GLN A 105 8.45 -7.47 -4.68
N ASP A 106 9.24 -7.51 -5.74
CA ASP A 106 10.37 -8.44 -5.87
C ASP A 106 11.39 -8.20 -4.75
N ALA A 107 11.75 -6.94 -4.50
CA ALA A 107 12.65 -6.58 -3.40
C ALA A 107 12.08 -6.98 -2.02
N TRP A 108 10.76 -6.86 -1.84
CA TRP A 108 10.10 -7.30 -0.61
C TRP A 108 10.13 -8.82 -0.46
N ASP A 109 9.90 -9.55 -1.53
CA ASP A 109 9.92 -11.02 -1.53
C ASP A 109 11.33 -11.56 -1.26
N ASP A 110 12.36 -10.94 -1.82
CA ASP A 110 13.76 -11.27 -1.53
C ASP A 110 14.08 -11.09 -0.04
N LEU A 111 13.70 -9.95 0.55
CA LEU A 111 13.90 -9.68 1.98
C LEU A 111 13.17 -10.71 2.86
N VAL A 112 11.94 -11.07 2.51
CA VAL A 112 11.17 -12.09 3.25
C VAL A 112 11.85 -13.45 3.17
N GLN A 113 12.37 -13.83 1.99
CA GLN A 113 13.08 -15.10 1.80
C GLN A 113 14.38 -15.15 2.60
N GLU A 114 15.20 -14.10 2.56
CA GLU A 114 16.45 -14.02 3.32
C GLU A 114 16.19 -14.18 4.83
N VAL A 115 15.20 -13.47 5.37
CA VAL A 115 14.84 -13.56 6.80
C VAL A 115 14.38 -14.98 7.16
N ILE A 116 13.55 -15.62 6.31
CA ILE A 116 13.09 -16.99 6.55
C ILE A 116 14.29 -17.96 6.57
N ILE A 117 15.24 -17.81 5.65
CA ILE A 117 16.45 -18.64 5.58
C ILE A 117 17.26 -18.48 6.87
N ILE A 118 17.50 -17.24 7.31
CA ILE A 118 18.25 -16.93 8.55
C ILE A 118 17.56 -17.56 9.77
N ILE A 119 16.25 -17.37 9.93
CA ILE A 119 15.49 -17.93 11.07
C ILE A 119 15.56 -19.46 11.05
N THR A 120 15.37 -20.06 9.89
CA THR A 120 15.40 -21.52 9.72
C THR A 120 16.78 -22.07 10.08
N GLN A 121 17.84 -21.44 9.60
CA GLN A 121 19.21 -21.83 9.90
C GLN A 121 19.51 -21.72 11.40
N HIS A 122 19.15 -20.61 12.05
CA HIS A 122 19.33 -20.45 13.50
C HIS A 122 18.53 -21.49 14.29
N PHE A 123 17.30 -21.80 13.88
CA PHE A 123 16.49 -22.84 14.52
C PHE A 123 17.15 -24.21 14.43
N TYR A 124 17.65 -24.61 13.25
CA TYR A 124 18.38 -25.88 13.10
C TYR A 124 19.67 -25.90 13.90
N SER A 125 20.47 -24.82 13.89
CA SER A 125 21.68 -24.75 14.70
C SER A 125 21.39 -24.85 16.19
N PHE A 126 20.34 -24.20 16.68
CA PHE A 126 19.89 -24.30 18.07
C PHE A 126 19.40 -25.71 18.42
N PHE A 127 18.56 -26.31 17.57
CA PHE A 127 18.04 -27.67 17.80
C PHE A 127 19.15 -28.74 17.79
N LEU A 128 20.10 -28.64 16.86
CA LEU A 128 21.27 -29.53 16.81
C LEU A 128 22.17 -29.37 18.05
N PHE A 129 22.33 -28.14 18.54
CA PHE A 129 23.07 -27.88 19.78
C PHE A 129 22.40 -28.56 20.99
N GLU A 130 21.09 -28.44 21.14
CA GLU A 130 20.33 -29.10 22.22
C GLU A 130 20.41 -30.63 22.14
N LEU A 131 20.26 -31.22 20.94
CA LEU A 131 20.43 -32.66 20.73
C LEU A 131 21.84 -33.13 21.11
N TRP A 132 22.87 -32.39 20.69
CA TRP A 132 24.25 -32.69 21.03
C TRP A 132 24.50 -32.58 22.55
N TRP A 133 23.96 -31.55 23.20
CA TRP A 133 24.06 -31.35 24.65
C TRP A 133 23.35 -32.44 25.45
N ALA A 134 22.17 -32.89 24.99
CA ALA A 134 21.43 -33.99 25.61
C ALA A 134 22.22 -35.30 25.58
N HIS A 135 22.90 -35.61 24.47
CA HIS A 135 23.78 -36.79 24.37
C HIS A 135 24.98 -36.71 25.33
N TYR A 136 25.44 -35.53 25.71
CA TYR A 136 26.62 -35.38 26.59
C TYR A 136 26.30 -35.47 28.09
N LYS A 137 25.02 -35.51 28.46
CA LYS A 137 24.56 -35.62 29.86
C LYS A 137 24.16 -37.04 30.27
N GLU A 138 24.29 -38.02 29.38
CA GLU A 138 24.22 -39.46 29.67
C GLU A 138 25.63 -40.05 29.81
#